data_AF-A0A0N1NAL7-F1
#
_entry.id   AF-A0A0N1NAL7-F1
#
_cell.length_a   1.000
_cell.length_b   1.000
_cell.length_c   1.000
_cell.angle_alpha   90.00
_cell.angle_beta   90.00
_cell.angle_gamma   90.00
#
_symmetry.space_group_name_H-M   'P 1'
#
loop_
_entity.id
_entity.type
_entity.pdbx_description
1 polymer ?
#
loop_
_entity_poly.entity_id
_entity_poly.type
_entity_poly.pdbx_seq_one_letter_code
_entity_poly.pdbx_strand_id
1 'polypeptide(L)' 'MSRGTGAPLVLVTPDTDEALLLGDRVALLAVGRAAPVRDVPRPRDRGALDDPARAPLRRAILSSLGIRKASR' A
#
# COMPACT_ATOMS: atom_id res chain seq x y z
N MET A 1 -19.73 -13.05 13.49
CA MET A 1 -18.96 -11.99 12.82
C MET A 1 -17.96 -11.43 13.83
N SER A 2 -16.67 -11.71 13.65
CA SER A 2 -15.62 -11.14 14.52
C SER A 2 -15.62 -9.62 14.30
N ARG A 3 -16.09 -8.86 15.29
CA ARG A 3 -15.87 -7.40 15.31
C ARG A 3 -14.41 -7.21 15.70
N GLY A 4 -13.60 -6.71 14.77
CA GLY A 4 -12.24 -6.30 15.07
C GLY A 4 -12.21 -5.40 16.30
N THR A 5 -11.10 -5.41 17.04
CA THR A 5 -10.92 -4.74 18.34
C THR A 5 -11.12 -3.22 18.32
N GLY A 6 -11.34 -2.61 17.15
CA GLY A 6 -11.45 -1.16 16.95
C GLY A 6 -10.11 -0.42 17.12
N ALA A 7 -9.05 -1.14 17.49
CA ALA A 7 -7.73 -0.57 17.67
C ALA A 7 -7.07 -0.28 16.31
N PRO A 8 -6.44 0.90 16.14
CA PRO A 8 -5.64 1.17 14.95
C PRO A 8 -4.44 0.22 14.92
N LEU A 9 -4.20 -0.37 13.74
CA LEU A 9 -3.07 -1.25 13.48
C LEU A 9 -2.15 -0.59 12.45
N VAL A 10 -0.84 -0.62 12.73
CA VAL A 10 0.19 -0.25 11.75
C VAL A 10 0.95 -1.51 11.39
N LEU A 11 0.96 -1.83 10.10
CA LEU A 11 1.75 -2.93 9.54
C LEU A 11 2.85 -2.34 8.67
N VAL A 12 4.03 -2.94 8.74
CA VAL A 12 5.17 -2.60 7.87
C VAL A 12 5.57 -3.87 7.14
N THR A 13 5.57 -3.81 5.82
CA THR A 13 6.01 -4.89 4.93
C THR A 13 6.96 -4.33 3.88
N PRO A 14 8.01 -5.08 3.48
CA PRO A 14 8.84 -4.70 2.35
C PRO A 14 8.12 -4.87 1.00
N ASP A 15 6.99 -5.58 0.95
CA ASP A 15 6.23 -5.83 -0.27
C ASP A 15 5.07 -4.82 -0.42
N THR A 16 5.11 -4.06 -1.52
CA THR A 16 4.07 -3.09 -1.85
C THR A 16 2.73 -3.76 -2.13
N ASP A 17 2.74 -4.95 -2.71
CA ASP A 17 1.53 -5.68 -3.06
C ASP A 17 0.82 -6.26 -1.84
N GLU A 18 1.58 -6.68 -0.82
CA GLU A 18 1.03 -7.03 0.50
C GLU A 18 0.42 -5.82 1.20
N ALA A 19 1.11 -4.67 1.19
CA ALA A 19 0.60 -3.45 1.79
C ALA A 19 -0.74 -3.02 1.16
N LEU A 20 -0.83 -3.12 -0.17
CA LEU A 20 -2.06 -2.84 -0.92
C LEU A 20 -3.15 -3.91 -0.72
N LEU A 21 -2.82 -5.14 -0.36
CA LEU A 21 -3.82 -6.16 -0.08
C LEU A 21 -4.39 -5.99 1.34
N LEU A 22 -3.55 -5.67 2.33
CA LEU A 22 -3.92 -5.72 3.74
C LEU A 22 -4.38 -4.38 4.32
N GLY A 23 -3.83 -3.27 3.79
CA GLY A 23 -4.03 -1.93 4.35
C GLY A 23 -5.25 -1.23 3.77
N ASP A 24 -6.03 -0.57 4.64
CA ASP A 24 -7.02 0.42 4.20
C ASP A 24 -6.34 1.69 3.65
N ARG A 25 -5.13 1.96 4.16
CA ARG A 25 -4.28 3.10 3.80
C ARG A 25 -2.82 2.68 3.76
N VAL A 26 -2.05 3.28 2.85
CA VAL A 26 -0.63 2.95 2.65
C VAL A 26 0.22 4.20 2.47
N ALA A 27 1.44 4.15 2.97
CA ALA A 27 2.49 5.12 2.71
C ALA A 27 3.81 4.39 2.49
N LEU A 28 4.61 4.89 1.54
CA LEU A 28 5.98 4.42 1.36
C LEU A 28 6.88 5.07 2.42
N LEU A 29 7.69 4.26 3.09
CA LEU A 29 8.64 4.73 4.10
C LEU A 29 10.07 4.60 3.56
N ALA A 30 10.86 5.64 3.74
CA ALA A 30 12.30 5.64 3.53
C ALA A 30 13.00 6.25 4.76
N VAL A 31 14.32 6.10 4.83
CA VAL A 31 15.10 6.66 5.95
C VAL A 31 14.84 8.16 6.08
N GLY A 32 14.22 8.56 7.19
CA GLY A 32 13.89 9.96 7.49
C GLY A 32 12.80 10.59 6.61
N ARG A 33 12.06 9.82 5.79
CA ARG A 33 11.01 10.34 4.90
C ARG A 33 9.83 9.39 4.79
N ALA A 34 8.63 9.95 4.68
CA ALA A 34 7.41 9.21 4.36
C ALA A 34 6.72 9.85 3.15
N ALA A 35 6.23 9.01 2.24
CA ALA A 35 5.33 9.46 1.18
C ALA A 35 3.96 9.84 1.77
N PRO A 36 3.15 10.66 1.06
CA PRO A 36 1.76 10.90 1.45
C PRO A 36 0.98 9.59 1.61
N VAL A 37 0.17 9.51 2.66
CA VAL A 37 -0.75 8.40 2.88
C VAL A 37 -1.81 8.39 1.78
N ARG A 38 -2.10 7.22 1.23
CA ARG A 38 -3.16 7.03 0.23
C ARG A 38 -4.14 5.96 0.67
N ASP A 39 -5.41 6.19 0.38
CA ASP A 39 -6.46 5.20 0.54
C ASP A 39 -6.33 4.08 -0.49
N VAL A 40 -6.61 2.86 -0.06
CA VAL A 40 -6.61 1.68 -0.92
C VAL A 40 -8.06 1.32 -1.26
N PRO A 41 -8.43 1.28 -2.55
CA PRO A 41 -9.75 0.79 -2.95
C PRO A 41 -9.91 -0.70 -2.61
N ARG A 42 -11.07 -1.06 -2.03
CA ARG A 42 -11.44 -2.46 -1.71
C ARG A 42 -10.36 -3.20 -0.91
N PRO A 43 -9.93 -2.68 0.25
CA PRO A 43 -8.88 -3.31 1.04
C PRO A 43 -9.31 -4.71 1.49
N ARG A 44 -8.37 -5.65 1.50
CA ARG A 44 -8.56 -7.07 1.87
C ARG A 44 -9.44 -7.89 0.92
N ASP A 45 -9.91 -7.30 -0.18
CA ASP A 45 -10.60 -8.02 -1.23
C ASP A 45 -9.58 -8.69 -2.17
N ARG A 46 -9.46 -10.02 -2.09
CA ARG A 46 -8.56 -10.77 -2.98
C ARG A 46 -8.95 -10.61 -4.45
N GLY A 47 -10.22 -10.39 -4.77
CA GLY A 47 -10.67 -10.15 -6.15
C GLY A 47 -10.25 -8.79 -6.70
N ALA A 48 -9.79 -7.87 -5.86
CA ALA A 48 -9.24 -6.58 -6.29
C ALA A 48 -7.76 -6.65 -6.68
N LEU A 49 -7.12 -7.84 -6.61
CA LEU A 49 -5.73 -8.03 -7.07
C LEU A 49 -5.59 -7.79 -8.58
N ASP A 50 -6.59 -8.20 -9.36
CA ASP A 50 -6.62 -8.05 -10.81
C ASP A 50 -7.31 -6.75 -11.28
N ASP A 51 -7.65 -5.85 -10.35
CA ASP A 51 -8.33 -4.59 -10.67
C ASP A 51 -7.42 -3.67 -11.51
N PRO A 52 -7.88 -3.19 -12.69
CA PRO A 52 -7.11 -2.25 -13.51
C PRO A 52 -6.66 -0.98 -12.77
N ALA A 53 -7.38 -0.54 -11.74
CA ALA A 53 -7.05 0.62 -10.92
C ALA A 53 -5.88 0.37 -9.96
N ARG A 54 -5.56 -0.90 -9.65
CA ARG A 54 -4.47 -1.27 -8.75
C ARG A 54 -3.10 -0.89 -9.32
N ALA A 55 -2.87 -1.15 -10.60
CA ALA A 55 -1.58 -0.88 -11.24
C ALA A 55 -1.21 0.63 -11.26
N PRO A 56 -2.11 1.56 -11.62
CA PRO A 56 -1.91 3.00 -11.44
C PRO A 56 -1.59 3.41 -10.00
N LEU A 57 -2.35 2.91 -9.01
CA LEU A 57 -2.12 3.24 -7.60
C LEU A 57 -0.73 2.78 -7.13
N ARG A 58 -0.37 1.54 -7.45
CA ARG A 58 0.94 0.96 -7.15
C ARG A 58 2.08 1.78 -7.76
N ARG A 59 1.95 2.17 -9.04
CA ARG A 59 2.94 3.05 -9.70
C ARG A 59 3.06 4.40 -8.99
N ALA A 60 1.94 5.03 -8.65
CA ALA A 60 1.93 6.32 -7.97
C ALA A 60 2.60 6.25 -6.60
N ILE A 61 2.39 5.17 -5.84
CA ILE A 61 3.05 4.94 -4.53
C ILE A 61 4.56 4.79 -4.71
N LEU A 62 5.00 3.91 -5.61
CA LEU A 62 6.43 3.66 -5.85
C LEU A 62 7.16 4.91 -6.38
N SER A 63 6.51 5.74 -7.17
CA SER A 63 7.09 7.00 -7.65
C SER A 63 7.14 8.10 -6.59
N SER A 64 6.42 7.96 -5.46
CA SER A 64 6.23 9.06 -4.50
C SER A 64 7.50 9.49 -3.77
N LEU A 65 8.49 8.61 -3.64
CA LEU A 65 9.80 8.95 -3.05
C LEU A 65 10.92 9.04 -4.11
N GLY A 66 10.58 9.07 -5.40
CA GLY A 66 11.58 9.09 -6.47
C GLY A 66 12.38 7.79 -6.59
N ILE A 67 11.92 6.69 -5.98
CA ILE A 67 12.53 5.37 -6.09
C ILE A 67 12.25 4.83 -7.50
N ARG A 68 13.09 5.21 -8.46
CA ARG A 68 13.26 4.41 -9.67
C ARG A 68 14.12 3.22 -9.28
N LYS A 69 13.68 1.99 -9.53
CA LYS A 69 14.60 0.84 -9.47
C LYS A 69 15.83 1.23 -10.29
N ALA A 70 17.01 1.21 -9.69
CA ALA A 70 18.24 1.28 -10.45
C ALA A 70 18.17 0.15 -11.48
N SER A 71 18.18 0.51 -12.76
CA SER A 71 18.31 -0.45 -13.85
C SER A 71 19.61 -1.22 -13.61
N ARG A 72 19.49 -2.51 -13.30
CA ARG A 72 20.61 -3.44 -13.36
C ARG A 72 20.57 -4.12 -14.72
#